data_AF-A0A432GZS1-F1
#
_entry.id   AF-A0A432GZS1-F1
#
_cell.length_a   1.000
_cell.length_b   1.000
_cell.length_c   1.000
_cell.angle_alpha   90.00
_cell.angle_beta   90.00
_cell.angle_gamma   90.00
#
_symmetry.space_group_name_H-M   'P 1'
#
loop_
_entity.id
_entity.type
_entity.pdbx_description
1 polymer ?
#
loop_
_entity_poly.entity_id
_entity_poly.type
_entity_poly.pdbx_seq_one_letter_code
_entity_poly.pdbx_strand_id
1 'polypeptide(L)'
;MPGNRGFPTRDLSASRCSGRLALFEPMRSSRCVRSKPWRIPMNIPFHRRVLLAGLLVVLLFCAEASAQKYGEVDKVAPSPKAPQGQTLEWTSAQGKSYWYRLPHQINPKKPPNLVLMLHGTGLTWGWAFWNYPISNGGFRRNDIVIAPEGMTPGGGDTFNFIQGKPDGDHIAGLIRHFKSKFPIDKVYVYGHSQGAFFCYWFAGAYTELVDGIVAHAGNVLSVNHNKLAKDKVAIGILHGKADAVVSVECAYRTEKIYKQQGYKKIKMSIVEGLTERSGHWPLPTQVAEMFDWLDQVNADSPQLALKVALSELAKDSPDLTIVSSSAYKAKSLARRERGDEGKALRATIEKIFEFLEEVQSAHASSIQQAQEASKSAKKGSFQPWMAHFRIVHASFSGSTSWRKSLKSLVSSARKQQRAIDAALSVISNKLNRRTLRQAVTVLQKSVLASNAEDLELTFRRMAQDPPAGTQDEDFSGYRQLSATRDPLIQEGRSTAAEITASMARDFRVANPELFTDE
;
A
#
# COMPACT_ATOMS: atom_id res chain seq x y z
N MET A 1 13.76 -39.73 -54.28
CA MET A 1 13.71 -38.93 -55.53
C MET A 1 12.28 -38.48 -55.77
N PRO A 2 12.00 -37.30 -56.37
CA PRO A 2 12.69 -36.01 -56.33
C PRO A 2 11.80 -34.91 -55.68
N GLY A 3 12.37 -33.74 -55.38
CA GLY A 3 11.60 -32.59 -54.88
C GLY A 3 12.43 -31.42 -54.36
N ASN A 4 13.38 -30.95 -55.18
CA ASN A 4 14.24 -29.80 -54.92
C ASN A 4 13.42 -28.49 -54.87
N ARG A 5 13.56 -27.69 -53.80
CA ARG A 5 13.28 -26.24 -53.82
C ARG A 5 14.41 -25.51 -53.12
N GLY A 6 15.20 -24.79 -53.91
CA GLY A 6 16.25 -23.91 -53.44
C GLY A 6 15.70 -22.63 -52.83
N PHE A 7 16.42 -22.12 -51.84
CA PHE A 7 16.31 -20.76 -51.33
C PHE A 7 17.59 -20.00 -51.70
N PRO A 8 17.49 -18.73 -52.14
CA PRO A 8 18.66 -17.93 -52.49
C PRO A 8 19.32 -17.33 -51.24
N THR A 9 20.63 -17.49 -51.15
CA THR A 9 21.51 -16.73 -50.25
C THR A 9 21.62 -15.30 -50.76
N ARG A 10 21.19 -14.33 -49.95
CA ARG A 10 21.50 -12.91 -50.16
C ARG A 10 22.79 -12.57 -49.41
N ASP A 11 23.83 -12.31 -50.20
CA ASP A 11 24.95 -11.47 -49.82
C ASP A 11 24.45 -10.08 -49.41
N LEU A 12 24.88 -9.61 -48.25
CA LEU A 12 24.87 -8.19 -47.91
C LEU A 12 26.27 -7.80 -47.47
N SER A 13 26.95 -7.21 -48.44
CA SER A 13 28.16 -6.42 -48.37
C SER A 13 28.18 -5.46 -47.19
N ALA A 14 29.31 -5.46 -46.48
CA ALA A 14 29.70 -4.48 -45.50
C ALA A 14 29.75 -3.07 -46.11
N SER A 15 28.89 -2.17 -45.64
CA SER A 15 29.03 -0.73 -45.87
C SER A 15 29.75 -0.10 -44.68
N ARG A 16 30.91 0.49 -44.98
CA ARG A 16 31.67 1.37 -44.09
C ARG A 16 30.87 2.65 -43.87
N CYS A 17 30.48 2.92 -42.63
CA CYS A 17 30.08 4.25 -42.19
C CYS A 17 31.12 4.79 -41.20
N SER A 18 32.01 5.63 -41.71
CA SER A 18 32.87 6.50 -40.94
C SER A 18 32.05 7.62 -40.31
N GLY A 19 31.67 7.47 -39.04
CA GLY A 19 31.05 8.50 -38.21
C GLY A 19 32.07 9.12 -37.26
N ARG A 20 32.27 10.43 -37.39
CA ARG A 20 33.19 11.28 -36.61
C ARG A 20 33.03 11.08 -35.09
N LEU A 21 34.14 10.85 -34.40
CA LEU A 21 34.27 11.06 -32.96
C LEU A 21 34.07 12.55 -32.66
N ALA A 22 32.97 12.89 -32.00
CA ALA A 22 32.84 14.14 -31.26
C ALA A 22 33.37 13.89 -29.84
N LEU A 23 34.54 14.47 -29.55
CA LEU A 23 35.10 14.59 -28.21
C LEU A 23 34.14 15.42 -27.35
N PHE A 24 33.52 14.78 -26.36
CA PHE A 24 32.79 15.47 -25.30
C PHE A 24 33.81 16.00 -24.29
N GLU A 25 33.97 17.32 -24.24
CA GLU A 25 34.67 18.01 -23.15
C GLU A 25 33.88 17.88 -21.83
N PRO A 26 34.57 17.71 -20.68
CA PRO A 26 33.91 17.70 -19.39
C PRO A 26 33.50 19.12 -18.98
N MET A 27 32.22 19.28 -18.65
CA MET A 27 31.67 20.51 -18.07
C MET A 27 32.47 20.92 -16.83
N ARG A 28 33.04 22.13 -16.92
CA ARG A 28 33.74 22.81 -15.83
C ARG A 28 32.78 23.05 -14.65
N SER A 29 33.25 22.61 -13.50
CA SER A 29 32.75 22.90 -12.16
C SER A 29 32.42 24.39 -11.98
N SER A 30 31.15 24.66 -11.67
CA SER A 30 30.65 25.97 -11.28
C SER A 30 30.91 26.21 -9.79
N ARG A 31 31.77 27.21 -9.55
CA ARG A 31 32.04 28.00 -8.34
C ARG A 31 31.16 27.69 -7.12
N CYS A 32 31.81 27.12 -6.09
CA CYS A 32 31.37 27.15 -4.70
C CYS A 32 31.23 28.61 -4.22
N VAL A 33 30.00 29.07 -4.00
CA VAL A 33 29.72 30.29 -3.24
C VAL A 33 29.87 29.96 -1.76
N ARG A 34 30.87 30.55 -1.10
CA ARG A 34 31.04 30.49 0.37
C ARG A 34 29.86 31.20 1.03
N SER A 35 28.94 30.44 1.62
CA SER A 35 27.95 30.96 2.58
C SER A 35 28.63 31.24 3.92
N LYS A 36 28.38 32.43 4.48
CA LYS A 36 28.83 32.83 5.82
C LYS A 36 28.07 32.03 6.89
N PRO A 37 28.71 31.71 8.04
CA PRO A 37 28.06 30.99 9.13
C PRO A 37 26.99 31.85 9.80
N TRP A 38 25.77 31.32 9.87
CA TRP A 38 24.70 31.85 10.71
C TRP A 38 25.05 31.65 12.18
N ARG A 39 25.25 32.76 12.92
CA ARG A 39 25.30 32.74 14.38
C ARG A 39 23.86 32.74 14.91
N ILE A 40 23.48 31.66 15.59
CA ILE A 40 22.22 31.58 16.33
C ILE A 40 22.47 32.20 17.71
N PRO A 41 21.73 33.24 18.14
CA PRO A 41 21.79 33.70 19.52
C PRO A 41 21.08 32.69 20.43
N MET A 42 21.84 32.02 21.30
CA MET A 42 21.27 31.23 22.39
C MET A 42 20.81 32.17 23.51
N ASN A 43 19.50 32.42 23.57
CA ASN A 43 18.82 32.82 24.79
C ASN A 43 17.56 31.97 24.91
N ILE A 44 17.64 30.91 25.71
CA ILE A 44 16.51 30.01 26.01
C ILE A 44 15.93 30.45 27.37
N PRO A 45 14.65 30.86 27.44
CA PRO A 45 14.03 31.32 28.69
C PRO A 45 13.82 30.18 29.70
N PHE A 46 13.84 30.56 30.98
CA PHE A 46 13.90 29.72 32.19
C PHE A 46 12.76 28.69 32.33
N HIS A 47 11.63 28.88 31.62
CA HIS A 47 10.46 27.97 31.69
C HIS A 47 10.67 26.59 31.04
N ARG A 48 11.75 26.37 30.27
CA ARG A 48 12.09 25.04 29.72
C ARG A 48 12.74 24.07 30.71
N ARG A 49 13.20 24.53 31.88
CA ARG A 49 13.83 23.64 32.89
C ARG A 49 12.81 22.89 33.77
N VAL A 50 11.62 23.45 33.98
CA VAL A 50 10.55 22.79 34.76
C VAL A 50 9.86 21.68 33.95
N LEU A 51 9.86 21.80 32.61
CA LEU A 51 9.27 20.80 31.69
C LEU A 51 10.16 19.55 31.50
N LEU A 52 11.46 19.63 31.79
CA LEU A 52 12.36 18.46 31.77
C LEU A 52 12.18 17.56 33.00
N ALA A 53 11.80 18.13 34.15
CA ALA A 53 11.58 17.37 35.39
C ALA A 53 10.22 16.61 35.37
N GLY A 54 9.19 17.18 34.74
CA GLY A 54 7.89 16.49 34.56
C GLY A 54 7.93 15.31 33.59
N LEU A 55 8.85 15.33 32.61
CA LEU A 55 9.03 14.23 31.65
C LEU A 55 9.68 12.99 32.27
N LEU A 56 10.42 13.16 33.37
CA LEU A 56 11.13 12.08 34.05
C LEU A 56 10.24 11.29 35.03
N VAL A 57 9.15 11.90 35.53
CA VAL A 57 8.23 11.27 36.49
C VAL A 57 7.15 10.43 35.80
N VAL A 58 6.76 10.77 34.56
CA VAL A 58 5.80 9.95 33.78
C VAL A 58 6.44 8.68 33.19
N LEU A 59 7.78 8.62 33.11
CA LEU A 59 8.51 7.41 32.75
C LEU A 59 8.61 6.36 33.87
N LEU A 60 8.24 6.70 35.12
CA LEU A 60 8.39 5.81 36.28
C LEU A 60 7.12 5.00 36.62
N PHE A 61 6.01 5.19 35.90
CA PHE A 61 4.76 4.44 36.10
C PHE A 61 4.25 3.72 34.84
N CYS A 62 5.12 3.50 33.84
CA CYS A 62 4.86 2.46 32.86
C CYS A 62 5.06 1.12 33.56
N ALA A 63 3.98 0.35 33.72
CA ALA A 63 4.03 -1.03 34.16
C ALA A 63 5.21 -1.76 33.49
N GLU A 64 5.88 -2.65 34.21
CA GLU A 64 6.86 -3.58 33.68
C GLU A 64 6.20 -4.47 32.62
N ALA A 65 5.95 -3.93 31.42
CA ALA A 65 5.87 -4.74 30.24
C ALA A 65 7.21 -5.48 30.23
N SER A 66 7.17 -6.80 30.43
CA SER A 66 8.33 -7.67 30.41
C SER A 66 8.98 -7.58 29.04
N ALA A 67 9.78 -6.53 28.83
CA ALA A 67 10.61 -6.35 27.67
C ALA A 67 11.67 -7.44 27.79
N GLN A 68 11.45 -8.53 27.07
CA GLN A 68 12.35 -9.67 27.00
C GLN A 68 13.77 -9.14 26.75
N LYS A 69 14.67 -9.35 27.71
CA LYS A 69 16.01 -8.74 27.68
C LYS A 69 16.87 -9.48 26.66
N TYR A 70 17.83 -8.78 26.08
CA TYR A 70 18.85 -9.42 25.25
C TYR A 70 19.51 -10.57 26.01
N GLY A 71 19.65 -11.72 25.34
CA GLY A 71 20.23 -12.94 25.93
C GLY A 71 19.22 -13.89 26.60
N GLU A 72 17.94 -13.52 26.70
CA GLU A 72 16.87 -14.40 27.21
C GLU A 72 16.18 -15.22 26.11
N VAL A 73 16.59 -15.06 24.85
CA VAL A 73 16.02 -15.79 23.71
C VAL A 73 16.91 -16.97 23.37
N ASP A 74 16.31 -18.16 23.29
CA ASP A 74 17.03 -19.39 22.96
C ASP A 74 17.70 -19.30 21.58
N LYS A 75 19.01 -19.58 21.55
CA LYS A 75 19.80 -19.57 20.33
C LYS A 75 19.65 -20.90 19.58
N VAL A 76 18.73 -20.94 18.61
CA VAL A 76 18.36 -22.16 17.88
C VAL A 76 18.47 -21.92 16.37
N ALA A 77 19.16 -22.81 15.66
CA ALA A 77 19.27 -22.73 14.20
C ALA A 77 17.91 -22.97 13.51
N PRO A 78 17.56 -22.20 12.45
CA PRO A 78 16.35 -22.45 11.69
C PRO A 78 16.35 -23.85 11.08
N SER A 79 15.40 -24.67 11.50
CA SER A 79 15.18 -26.00 10.96
C SER A 79 13.73 -26.42 11.17
N PRO A 80 13.23 -27.44 10.43
CA PRO A 80 11.92 -28.03 10.70
C PRO A 80 11.73 -28.57 12.13
N LYS A 81 12.81 -28.76 12.88
CA LYS A 81 12.80 -29.25 14.28
C LYS A 81 12.86 -28.12 15.32
N ALA A 82 13.04 -26.87 14.90
CA ALA A 82 13.10 -25.75 15.83
C ALA A 82 11.74 -25.55 16.53
N PRO A 83 11.72 -25.09 17.79
CA PRO A 83 10.47 -24.82 18.51
C PRO A 83 9.53 -23.89 17.72
N GLN A 84 8.29 -24.34 17.53
CA GLN A 84 7.27 -23.60 16.79
C GLN A 84 6.49 -22.65 17.72
N GLY A 85 6.11 -21.48 17.22
CA GLY A 85 5.39 -20.47 18.00
C GLY A 85 6.24 -19.72 19.03
N GLN A 86 7.55 -19.96 19.09
CA GLN A 86 8.48 -19.28 20.01
C GLN A 86 9.37 -18.29 19.27
N THR A 87 9.79 -17.24 19.97
CA THR A 87 10.86 -16.35 19.50
C THR A 87 12.20 -17.05 19.74
N LEU A 88 13.01 -17.12 18.69
CA LEU A 88 14.31 -17.79 18.67
C LEU A 88 15.36 -16.84 18.09
N GLU A 89 16.60 -16.99 18.53
CA GLU A 89 17.73 -16.22 18.01
C GLU A 89 18.66 -17.12 17.19
N TRP A 90 19.23 -16.57 16.12
CA TRP A 90 20.34 -17.21 15.43
C TRP A 90 21.29 -16.19 14.81
N THR A 91 22.42 -16.67 14.30
CA THR A 91 23.43 -15.86 13.62
C THR A 91 23.47 -16.25 12.15
N SER A 92 23.36 -15.25 11.27
CA SER A 92 23.47 -15.41 9.82
C SER A 92 24.85 -15.87 9.38
N ALA A 93 24.98 -16.30 8.13
CA ALA A 93 26.27 -16.65 7.54
C ALA A 93 27.30 -15.50 7.55
N GLN A 94 26.83 -14.25 7.64
CA GLN A 94 27.66 -13.05 7.73
C GLN A 94 27.99 -12.65 9.18
N GLY A 95 27.64 -13.48 10.16
CA GLY A 95 27.95 -13.21 11.58
C GLY A 95 27.00 -12.22 12.25
N LYS A 96 25.88 -11.86 11.62
CA LYS A 96 24.87 -10.95 12.19
C LYS A 96 23.73 -11.70 12.88
N SER A 97 23.37 -11.28 14.09
CA SER A 97 22.22 -11.83 14.81
C SER A 97 20.90 -11.47 14.14
N TYR A 98 19.92 -12.34 14.33
CA TYR A 98 18.53 -12.08 13.99
C TYR A 98 17.63 -12.87 14.91
N TRP A 99 16.45 -12.32 15.18
CA TRP A 99 15.36 -13.06 15.80
C TRP A 99 14.42 -13.60 14.74
N TYR A 100 13.83 -14.76 15.00
CA TYR A 100 12.81 -15.34 14.15
C TYR A 100 11.77 -16.10 14.95
N ARG A 101 10.60 -16.29 14.33
CA ARG A 101 9.50 -17.11 14.85
C ARG A 101 8.94 -17.97 13.75
N LEU A 102 8.76 -19.26 14.04
CA LEU A 102 8.01 -20.17 13.18
C LEU A 102 6.52 -20.15 13.57
N PRO A 103 5.58 -20.34 12.63
CA PRO A 103 4.18 -20.54 12.98
C PRO A 103 4.02 -21.81 13.82
N HIS A 104 2.91 -21.92 14.57
CA HIS A 104 2.61 -23.10 15.42
C HIS A 104 2.47 -24.40 14.63
N GLN A 105 2.24 -24.29 13.32
CA GLN A 105 2.17 -25.41 12.41
C GLN A 105 2.65 -24.95 11.02
N ILE A 106 3.48 -25.76 10.36
CA ILE A 106 3.88 -25.54 8.98
C ILE A 106 3.18 -26.59 8.11
N ASN A 107 2.25 -26.14 7.26
CA ASN A 107 1.55 -27.00 6.31
C ASN A 107 2.19 -26.85 4.91
N PRO A 108 2.83 -27.88 4.35
CA PRO A 108 3.45 -27.77 3.02
C PRO A 108 2.43 -27.59 1.89
N LYS A 109 1.15 -27.92 2.10
CA LYS A 109 0.06 -27.67 1.14
C LYS A 109 -0.46 -26.23 1.19
N LYS A 110 -0.21 -25.53 2.29
CA LYS A 110 -0.50 -24.11 2.48
C LYS A 110 0.75 -23.44 3.09
N PRO A 111 1.85 -23.32 2.31
CA PRO A 111 3.11 -22.86 2.84
C PRO A 111 2.97 -21.49 3.52
N PRO A 112 3.65 -21.24 4.66
CA PRO A 112 3.68 -19.91 5.27
C PRO A 112 4.34 -18.89 4.33
N ASN A 113 4.01 -17.61 4.49
CA ASN A 113 4.84 -16.56 3.92
C ASN A 113 6.09 -16.35 4.79
N LEU A 114 7.10 -15.74 4.19
CA LEU A 114 8.28 -15.25 4.88
C LEU A 114 8.22 -13.73 4.98
N VAL A 115 8.20 -13.20 6.20
CA VAL A 115 8.17 -11.77 6.49
C VAL A 115 9.47 -11.33 7.14
N LEU A 116 10.19 -10.40 6.51
CA LEU A 116 11.37 -9.76 7.08
C LEU A 116 11.00 -8.38 7.61
N MET A 117 11.33 -8.11 8.88
CA MET A 117 11.00 -6.86 9.59
C MET A 117 12.27 -6.06 9.86
N LEU A 118 12.59 -5.10 8.99
CA LEU A 118 13.81 -4.30 9.06
C LEU A 118 13.62 -3.07 9.95
N HIS A 119 14.48 -2.90 10.95
CA HIS A 119 14.42 -1.78 11.89
C HIS A 119 14.98 -0.47 11.30
N GLY A 120 14.76 0.63 12.03
CA GLY A 120 15.30 1.96 11.73
C GLY A 120 16.73 2.17 12.24
N THR A 121 17.25 3.38 12.06
CA THR A 121 18.63 3.75 12.44
C THR A 121 18.86 3.64 13.94
N GLY A 122 19.99 3.06 14.34
CA GLY A 122 20.40 2.96 15.75
C GLY A 122 19.55 2.00 16.58
N LEU A 123 18.78 1.14 15.91
CA LEU A 123 18.04 0.03 16.50
C LEU A 123 18.75 -1.28 16.16
N THR A 124 18.20 -2.40 16.63
CA THR A 124 18.78 -3.74 16.49
C THR A 124 17.73 -4.75 16.03
N TRP A 125 18.16 -5.99 15.80
CA TRP A 125 17.31 -7.10 15.37
C TRP A 125 16.14 -7.44 16.31
N GLY A 126 16.20 -7.10 17.61
CA GLY A 126 15.11 -7.36 18.55
C GLY A 126 13.92 -6.40 18.41
N TRP A 127 14.13 -5.23 17.78
CA TRP A 127 13.19 -4.12 17.79
C TRP A 127 11.79 -4.49 17.30
N ALA A 128 11.67 -5.28 16.22
CA ALA A 128 10.36 -5.64 15.68
C ALA A 128 9.57 -6.52 16.65
N PHE A 129 10.22 -7.44 17.37
CA PHE A 129 9.52 -8.35 18.30
C PHE A 129 8.99 -7.64 19.55
N TRP A 130 9.59 -6.52 19.94
CA TRP A 130 9.08 -5.72 21.06
C TRP A 130 7.94 -4.77 20.67
N ASN A 131 7.91 -4.34 19.41
CA ASN A 131 6.95 -3.33 18.94
C ASN A 131 5.74 -3.91 18.22
N TYR A 132 5.80 -5.19 17.87
CA TYR A 132 4.72 -5.92 17.20
C TYR A 132 4.43 -7.18 18.03
N PRO A 133 3.17 -7.65 18.10
CA PRO A 133 2.81 -8.85 18.85
C PRO A 133 3.28 -10.14 18.12
N ILE A 134 4.56 -10.23 17.77
CA ILE A 134 5.13 -11.37 17.03
C ILE A 134 5.33 -12.54 17.99
N SER A 135 5.94 -12.32 19.16
CA SER A 135 6.31 -13.38 20.10
C SER A 135 5.13 -14.24 20.56
N ASN A 136 3.94 -13.64 20.74
CA ASN A 136 2.73 -14.37 21.11
C ASN A 136 1.87 -14.81 19.91
N GLY A 137 2.38 -14.63 18.69
CA GLY A 137 1.66 -14.96 17.45
C GLY A 137 0.49 -14.02 17.12
N GLY A 138 0.34 -12.88 17.81
CA GLY A 138 -0.69 -11.88 17.48
C GLY A 138 -0.45 -11.14 16.16
N PHE A 139 0.77 -11.19 15.62
CA PHE A 139 1.15 -10.62 14.33
C PHE A 139 1.58 -11.71 13.36
N ARG A 140 0.91 -11.79 12.20
CA ARG A 140 1.18 -12.76 11.13
C ARG A 140 1.38 -14.18 11.68
N ARG A 141 0.42 -14.65 12.49
CA ARG A 141 0.46 -15.92 13.26
C ARG A 141 0.88 -17.14 12.44
N ASN A 142 0.51 -17.16 11.16
CA ASN A 142 0.71 -18.29 10.25
C ASN A 142 1.96 -18.14 9.37
N ASP A 143 2.72 -17.05 9.51
CA ASP A 143 3.94 -16.81 8.74
C ASP A 143 5.21 -17.06 9.55
N ILE A 144 6.30 -17.26 8.83
CA ILE A 144 7.65 -17.16 9.37
C ILE A 144 8.03 -15.69 9.41
N VAL A 145 8.37 -15.17 10.59
CA VAL A 145 8.77 -13.77 10.77
C VAL A 145 10.23 -13.73 11.19
N ILE A 146 11.04 -12.88 10.54
CA ILE A 146 12.45 -12.64 10.84
C ILE A 146 12.66 -11.15 11.07
N ALA A 147 13.40 -10.79 12.11
CA ALA A 147 13.90 -9.45 12.33
C ALA A 147 15.43 -9.50 12.32
N PRO A 148 16.09 -9.12 11.21
CA PRO A 148 17.53 -9.15 11.09
C PRO A 148 18.19 -7.85 11.53
N GLU A 149 19.49 -7.93 11.79
CA GLU A 149 20.40 -6.80 11.98
C GLU A 149 20.96 -6.32 10.63
N GLY A 150 21.33 -5.05 10.52
CA GLY A 150 22.03 -4.52 9.34
C GLY A 150 23.49 -4.97 9.22
N MET A 151 24.14 -4.62 8.11
CA MET A 151 25.57 -4.86 7.90
C MET A 151 26.46 -3.66 8.22
N THR A 152 25.90 -2.45 8.21
CA THR A 152 26.69 -1.21 8.28
C THR A 152 26.77 -0.70 9.72
N PRO A 153 27.97 -0.51 10.31
CA PRO A 153 28.08 0.01 11.67
C PRO A 153 27.28 1.31 11.89
N GLY A 154 26.53 1.34 12.99
CA GLY A 154 25.79 2.51 13.46
C GLY A 154 26.46 3.20 14.65
N GLY A 155 25.66 3.89 15.47
CA GLY A 155 26.13 4.42 16.75
C GLY A 155 26.10 3.33 17.83
N GLY A 156 27.15 3.26 18.66
CA GLY A 156 27.29 2.18 19.65
C GLY A 156 27.45 0.81 18.97
N ASP A 157 26.81 -0.22 19.53
CA ASP A 157 26.89 -1.60 19.03
C ASP A 157 25.80 -1.97 18.01
N THR A 158 25.22 -0.97 17.34
CA THR A 158 24.11 -1.16 16.38
C THR A 158 24.61 -1.31 14.94
N PHE A 159 23.82 -1.96 14.08
CA PHE A 159 24.12 -2.01 12.65
C PHE A 159 22.91 -1.61 11.81
N ASN A 160 23.12 -0.64 10.94
CA ASN A 160 22.16 -0.01 10.09
C ASN A 160 22.03 -0.70 8.72
N PHE A 161 20.90 -0.47 8.06
CA PHE A 161 20.69 -0.87 6.66
C PHE A 161 21.05 0.29 5.73
N ILE A 162 21.97 0.07 4.78
CA ILE A 162 22.21 1.02 3.69
C ILE A 162 21.87 0.41 2.34
N GLN A 163 21.47 1.25 1.39
CA GLN A 163 21.22 0.81 0.02
C GLN A 163 22.54 0.38 -0.62
N GLY A 164 22.70 -0.92 -0.83
CA GLY A 164 23.95 -1.45 -1.37
C GLY A 164 24.07 -2.96 -1.28
N LYS A 165 25.05 -3.49 -2.02
CA LYS A 165 25.29 -4.92 -2.15
C LYS A 165 25.53 -5.64 -0.82
N PRO A 166 26.27 -5.10 0.18
CA PRO A 166 26.49 -5.82 1.44
C PRO A 166 25.19 -6.15 2.19
N ASP A 167 24.36 -5.14 2.47
CA ASP A 167 23.04 -5.34 3.10
C ASP A 167 22.09 -6.12 2.20
N GLY A 168 22.10 -5.83 0.89
CA GLY A 168 21.32 -6.58 -0.11
C GLY A 168 21.59 -8.08 -0.11
N ASP A 169 22.87 -8.48 -0.16
CA ASP A 169 23.28 -9.88 -0.18
C ASP A 169 23.04 -10.56 1.16
N HIS A 170 23.15 -9.83 2.28
CA HIS A 170 22.80 -10.35 3.60
C HIS A 170 21.32 -10.73 3.67
N ILE A 171 20.42 -9.80 3.31
CA ILE A 171 18.97 -10.04 3.29
C ILE A 171 18.58 -11.12 2.28
N ALA A 172 19.15 -11.08 1.07
CA ALA A 172 18.96 -12.13 0.06
C ALA A 172 19.46 -13.50 0.56
N GLY A 173 20.57 -13.54 1.28
CA GLY A 173 21.12 -14.73 1.91
C GLY A 173 20.17 -15.34 2.94
N LEU A 174 19.57 -14.53 3.81
CA LEU A 174 18.55 -14.98 4.77
C LEU A 174 17.32 -15.56 4.08
N ILE A 175 16.80 -14.87 3.05
CA ILE A 175 15.64 -15.37 2.28
C ILE A 175 15.96 -16.75 1.67
N ARG A 176 17.10 -16.89 1.02
CA ARG A 176 17.53 -18.18 0.43
C ARG A 176 17.74 -19.25 1.50
N HIS A 177 18.32 -18.89 2.64
CA HIS A 177 18.53 -19.81 3.75
C HIS A 177 17.20 -20.37 4.25
N PHE A 178 16.21 -19.52 4.53
CA PHE A 178 14.89 -19.98 4.98
C PHE A 178 14.13 -20.77 3.91
N LYS A 179 14.20 -20.36 2.63
CA LYS A 179 13.64 -21.14 1.50
C LYS A 179 14.26 -22.53 1.36
N SER A 180 15.52 -22.71 1.78
CA SER A 180 16.16 -24.04 1.78
C SER A 180 15.70 -24.95 2.92
N LYS A 181 15.05 -24.40 3.96
CA LYS A 181 14.64 -25.13 5.17
C LYS A 181 13.14 -25.34 5.27
N PHE A 182 12.35 -24.44 4.70
CA PHE A 182 10.91 -24.41 4.86
C PHE A 182 10.22 -24.23 3.49
N PRO A 183 9.03 -24.83 3.30
CA PRO A 183 8.18 -24.41 2.19
C PRO A 183 7.75 -22.96 2.44
N ILE A 184 7.93 -22.10 1.45
CA ILE A 184 7.57 -20.67 1.52
C ILE A 184 6.75 -20.34 0.29
N ASP A 185 5.59 -19.70 0.48
CA ASP A 185 4.78 -19.19 -0.63
C ASP A 185 5.32 -17.84 -1.10
N LYS A 186 5.06 -16.76 -0.34
CA LYS A 186 5.53 -15.41 -0.67
C LYS A 186 6.64 -14.93 0.25
N VAL A 187 7.40 -13.96 -0.24
CA VAL A 187 8.37 -13.21 0.56
C VAL A 187 7.98 -11.75 0.61
N TYR A 188 7.82 -11.23 1.82
CA TYR A 188 7.57 -9.81 2.05
C TYR A 188 8.65 -9.17 2.92
N VAL A 189 8.95 -7.91 2.63
CA VAL A 189 9.93 -7.12 3.40
C VAL A 189 9.25 -5.87 3.91
N TYR A 190 9.19 -5.75 5.23
CA TYR A 190 8.83 -4.53 5.92
C TYR A 190 10.08 -3.76 6.32
N GLY A 191 10.03 -2.44 6.27
CA GLY A 191 11.08 -1.60 6.82
C GLY A 191 10.51 -0.38 7.51
N HIS A 192 11.10 -0.01 8.65
CA HIS A 192 10.80 1.23 9.37
C HIS A 192 11.92 2.25 9.21
N SER A 193 11.58 3.53 9.04
CA SER A 193 12.55 4.62 8.94
C SER A 193 13.64 4.25 7.92
N GLN A 194 14.93 4.23 8.28
CA GLN A 194 16.02 3.79 7.39
C GLN A 194 15.80 2.41 6.73
N GLY A 195 15.24 1.43 7.45
CA GLY A 195 14.87 0.14 6.87
C GLY A 195 13.86 0.27 5.72
N ALA A 196 12.98 1.28 5.76
CA ALA A 196 12.04 1.59 4.69
C ALA A 196 12.74 2.13 3.42
N PHE A 197 13.78 2.96 3.59
CA PHE A 197 14.61 3.43 2.46
C PHE A 197 15.30 2.24 1.78
N PHE A 198 15.79 1.29 2.58
CA PHE A 198 16.38 0.07 2.06
C PHE A 198 15.36 -0.80 1.33
N CYS A 199 14.14 -0.97 1.87
CA CYS A 199 13.08 -1.76 1.23
C CYS A 199 12.79 -1.31 -0.21
N TYR A 200 12.67 0.00 -0.44
CA TYR A 200 12.43 0.53 -1.78
C TYR A 200 13.54 0.11 -2.76
N TRP A 201 14.80 0.24 -2.35
CA TRP A 201 15.94 -0.18 -3.18
C TRP A 201 15.95 -1.71 -3.38
N PHE A 202 15.73 -2.49 -2.32
CA PHE A 202 15.76 -3.94 -2.35
C PHE A 202 14.71 -4.52 -3.31
N ALA A 203 13.51 -3.94 -3.35
CA ALA A 203 12.45 -4.32 -4.28
C ALA A 203 12.87 -4.22 -5.76
N GLY A 204 13.74 -3.26 -6.09
CA GLY A 204 14.30 -3.08 -7.42
C GLY A 204 15.53 -3.94 -7.70
N ALA A 205 16.40 -4.11 -6.69
CA ALA A 205 17.68 -4.79 -6.84
C ALA A 205 17.57 -6.33 -6.80
N TYR A 206 16.63 -6.87 -6.02
CA TYR A 206 16.42 -8.31 -5.81
C TYR A 206 14.97 -8.72 -6.12
N THR A 207 14.45 -8.23 -7.25
CA THR A 207 13.05 -8.39 -7.68
C THR A 207 12.57 -9.84 -7.71
N GLU A 208 13.44 -10.79 -8.01
CA GLU A 208 13.13 -12.21 -8.06
C GLU A 208 12.87 -12.82 -6.67
N LEU A 209 13.41 -12.21 -5.61
CA LEU A 209 13.35 -12.75 -4.25
C LEU A 209 12.17 -12.24 -3.44
N VAL A 210 11.51 -11.17 -3.85
CA VAL A 210 10.45 -10.49 -3.10
C VAL A 210 9.17 -10.38 -3.92
N ASP A 211 8.03 -10.52 -3.25
CA ASP A 211 6.69 -10.39 -3.84
C ASP A 211 6.02 -9.07 -3.44
N GLY A 212 6.43 -8.49 -2.32
CA GLY A 212 5.95 -7.18 -1.89
C GLY A 212 6.76 -6.56 -0.76
N ILE A 213 6.65 -5.25 -0.61
CA ILE A 213 7.25 -4.51 0.50
C ILE A 213 6.22 -3.65 1.23
N VAL A 214 6.45 -3.39 2.51
CA VAL A 214 5.78 -2.34 3.28
C VAL A 214 6.85 -1.41 3.83
N ALA A 215 6.97 -0.23 3.23
CA ALA A 215 7.92 0.79 3.65
C ALA A 215 7.20 1.82 4.54
N HIS A 216 7.56 1.82 5.82
CA HIS A 216 6.95 2.66 6.85
C HIS A 216 7.87 3.80 7.27
N ALA A 217 7.36 5.03 7.21
CA ALA A 217 8.08 6.24 7.59
C ALA A 217 9.39 6.44 6.78
N GLY A 218 9.33 6.11 5.49
CA GLY A 218 10.49 6.10 4.60
C GLY A 218 10.40 7.10 3.46
N ASN A 219 11.43 7.11 2.61
CA ASN A 219 11.42 7.85 1.36
C ASN A 219 12.15 7.09 0.27
N VAL A 220 11.64 7.16 -0.96
CA VAL A 220 12.40 6.71 -2.12
C VAL A 220 13.41 7.77 -2.57
N LEU A 221 14.66 7.38 -2.71
CA LEU A 221 15.73 8.26 -3.21
C LEU A 221 15.80 8.23 -4.74
N SER A 222 15.60 7.05 -5.34
CA SER A 222 15.47 6.88 -6.78
C SER A 222 14.67 5.60 -7.09
N VAL A 223 13.93 5.61 -8.20
CA VAL A 223 13.27 4.41 -8.75
C VAL A 223 13.79 4.20 -10.15
N ASN A 224 14.84 3.40 -10.28
CA ASN A 224 15.31 2.90 -11.57
C ASN A 224 15.16 1.37 -11.62
N HIS A 225 13.93 0.90 -11.38
CA HIS A 225 13.66 -0.52 -11.30
C HIS A 225 13.30 -1.07 -12.68
N ASN A 226 13.68 -2.33 -12.92
CA ASN A 226 13.37 -3.01 -14.17
C ASN A 226 11.85 -3.23 -14.34
N LYS A 227 11.43 -3.63 -15.54
CA LYS A 227 10.02 -3.90 -15.84
C LYS A 227 9.41 -5.00 -14.95
N LEU A 228 10.19 -6.04 -14.65
CA LEU A 228 9.72 -7.14 -13.79
C LEU A 228 9.31 -6.62 -12.41
N ALA A 229 10.07 -5.70 -11.82
CA ALA A 229 9.75 -5.12 -10.53
C ALA A 229 8.42 -4.35 -10.55
N LYS A 230 8.20 -3.57 -11.61
CA LYS A 230 6.99 -2.77 -11.83
C LYS A 230 5.72 -3.61 -11.96
N ASP A 231 5.85 -4.80 -12.56
CA ASP A 231 4.76 -5.74 -12.81
C ASP A 231 4.52 -6.69 -11.64
N LYS A 232 5.59 -7.19 -11.00
CA LYS A 232 5.53 -8.26 -10.00
C LYS A 232 5.36 -7.72 -8.58
N VAL A 233 6.22 -6.79 -8.16
CA VAL A 233 6.40 -6.44 -6.74
C VAL A 233 5.34 -5.43 -6.31
N ALA A 234 4.60 -5.77 -5.26
CA ALA A 234 3.64 -4.87 -4.63
C ALA A 234 4.34 -3.90 -3.67
N ILE A 235 3.97 -2.61 -3.75
CA ILE A 235 4.62 -1.53 -3.00
C ILE A 235 3.61 -0.91 -2.03
N GLY A 236 3.77 -1.21 -0.76
CA GLY A 236 3.04 -0.60 0.33
C GLY A 236 3.81 0.58 0.91
N ILE A 237 3.18 1.76 0.95
CA ILE A 237 3.73 2.97 1.55
C ILE A 237 2.89 3.29 2.78
N LEU A 238 3.48 3.24 3.96
CA LEU A 238 2.80 3.57 5.22
C LEU A 238 3.49 4.78 5.85
N HIS A 239 2.72 5.77 6.31
CA HIS A 239 3.32 6.94 6.95
C HIS A 239 2.35 7.57 7.95
N GLY A 240 2.85 8.00 9.10
CA GLY A 240 2.08 8.85 10.00
C GLY A 240 2.04 10.28 9.48
N LYS A 241 0.86 10.91 9.46
CA LYS A 241 0.71 12.30 8.99
C LYS A 241 1.52 13.28 9.83
N ALA A 242 1.57 13.06 11.14
CA ALA A 242 2.28 13.88 12.12
C ALA A 242 3.71 13.38 12.38
N ASP A 243 4.34 12.73 11.40
CA ASP A 243 5.73 12.27 11.53
C ASP A 243 6.69 13.47 11.52
N ALA A 244 7.29 13.74 12.69
CA ALA A 244 8.22 14.83 12.91
C ALA A 244 9.68 14.48 12.53
N VAL A 245 9.98 13.22 12.23
CA VAL A 245 11.33 12.74 11.90
C VAL A 245 11.48 12.64 10.38
N VAL A 246 10.53 11.98 9.72
CA VAL A 246 10.47 11.87 8.26
C VAL A 246 9.17 12.48 7.80
N SER A 247 9.23 13.64 7.15
CA SER A 247 8.03 14.33 6.66
C SER A 247 7.14 13.42 5.80
N VAL A 248 5.83 13.45 6.05
CA VAL A 248 4.80 12.74 5.26
C VAL A 248 4.86 13.06 3.77
N GLU A 249 5.40 14.21 3.37
CA GLU A 249 5.66 14.57 1.97
C GLU A 249 6.55 13.55 1.24
N CYS A 250 7.40 12.83 1.98
CA CYS A 250 8.19 11.72 1.44
C CYS A 250 7.30 10.60 0.90
N ALA A 251 6.22 10.24 1.60
CA ALA A 251 5.27 9.23 1.15
C ALA A 251 4.54 9.68 -0.13
N TYR A 252 4.05 10.92 -0.16
CA TYR A 252 3.37 11.47 -1.34
C TYR A 252 4.29 11.54 -2.56
N ARG A 253 5.52 12.02 -2.37
CA ARG A 253 6.53 12.02 -3.45
C ARG A 253 6.82 10.60 -3.92
N THR A 254 6.98 9.66 -3.00
CA THR A 254 7.25 8.26 -3.34
C THR A 254 6.11 7.67 -4.16
N GLU A 255 4.87 7.83 -3.71
CA GLU A 255 3.70 7.33 -4.43
C GLU A 255 3.63 7.89 -5.85
N LYS A 256 3.82 9.20 -5.99
CA LYS A 256 3.87 9.88 -7.29
C LYS A 256 4.94 9.29 -8.21
N ILE A 257 6.16 9.10 -7.71
CA ILE A 257 7.28 8.54 -8.49
C ILE A 257 6.92 7.14 -8.98
N TYR A 258 6.43 6.25 -8.10
CA TYR A 258 6.09 4.88 -8.49
C TYR A 258 4.94 4.82 -9.50
N LYS A 259 3.89 5.63 -9.31
CA LYS A 259 2.78 5.76 -10.28
C LYS A 259 3.31 6.23 -11.65
N GLN A 260 4.15 7.26 -11.68
CA GLN A 260 4.77 7.77 -12.91
C GLN A 260 5.70 6.76 -13.58
N GLN A 261 6.34 5.89 -12.80
CA GLN A 261 7.19 4.80 -13.31
C GLN A 261 6.39 3.60 -13.84
N GLY A 262 5.06 3.60 -13.70
CA GLY A 262 4.17 2.56 -14.23
C GLY A 262 3.98 1.36 -13.31
N TYR A 263 4.20 1.51 -12.00
CA TYR A 263 3.89 0.45 -11.04
C TYR A 263 2.39 0.18 -10.97
N LYS A 264 2.01 -1.10 -11.04
CA LYS A 264 0.61 -1.53 -11.06
C LYS A 264 0.02 -1.80 -9.69
N LYS A 265 0.87 -2.22 -8.74
CA LYS A 265 0.49 -2.65 -7.39
C LYS A 265 1.08 -1.68 -6.38
N ILE A 266 0.44 -0.54 -6.21
CA ILE A 266 0.87 0.47 -5.25
C ILE A 266 -0.30 0.85 -4.35
N LYS A 267 -0.06 0.90 -3.03
CA LYS A 267 -0.98 1.43 -2.05
C LYS A 267 -0.23 2.33 -1.09
N MET A 268 -0.81 3.48 -0.82
CA MET A 268 -0.33 4.38 0.22
C MET A 268 -1.40 4.48 1.31
N SER A 269 -0.98 4.39 2.56
CA SER A 269 -1.80 4.61 3.74
C SER A 269 -1.16 5.70 4.58
N ILE A 270 -1.90 6.80 4.77
CA ILE A 270 -1.51 7.90 5.65
C ILE A 270 -2.35 7.79 6.90
N VAL A 271 -1.69 7.57 8.03
CA VAL A 271 -2.34 7.39 9.32
C VAL A 271 -2.40 8.74 10.00
N GLU A 272 -3.62 9.21 10.28
CA GLU A 272 -3.82 10.36 11.16
C GLU A 272 -3.23 9.98 12.53
N GLY A 273 -2.24 10.73 13.01
CA GLY A 273 -1.50 10.37 14.21
C GLY A 273 -2.43 10.20 15.41
N LEU A 274 -2.16 9.24 16.29
CA LEU A 274 -2.87 9.09 17.57
C LEU A 274 -2.72 10.35 18.44
N THR A 275 -1.66 11.10 18.18
CA THR A 275 -1.30 12.41 18.75
C THR A 275 -0.56 13.22 17.69
N GLU A 276 -0.44 14.54 17.90
CA GLU A 276 0.36 15.43 17.04
C GLU A 276 1.86 15.06 16.96
N ARG A 277 2.35 14.09 17.73
CA ARG A 277 3.76 13.68 17.80
C ARG A 277 4.02 12.22 17.51
N SER A 278 3.00 11.41 17.25
CA SER A 278 3.12 9.94 17.19
C SER A 278 3.35 9.38 15.78
N GLY A 279 3.58 10.21 14.76
CA GLY A 279 3.61 9.73 13.38
C GLY A 279 4.79 8.83 12.99
N HIS A 280 5.90 8.86 13.74
CA HIS A 280 7.08 8.04 13.43
C HIS A 280 7.09 6.67 14.14
N TRP A 281 6.19 6.43 15.09
CA TRP A 281 6.18 5.21 15.90
C TRP A 281 5.65 4.00 15.10
N PRO A 282 5.99 2.76 15.48
CA PRO A 282 5.40 1.54 14.93
C PRO A 282 3.87 1.59 14.94
N LEU A 283 3.28 1.04 13.87
CA LEU A 283 1.84 1.00 13.66
C LEU A 283 1.40 -0.45 13.41
N PRO A 284 1.36 -1.34 14.42
CA PRO A 284 1.18 -2.78 14.22
C PRO A 284 -0.09 -3.13 13.43
N THR A 285 -1.20 -2.48 13.76
CA THR A 285 -2.49 -2.69 13.07
C THR A 285 -2.38 -2.30 11.59
N GLN A 286 -1.90 -1.10 11.29
CA GLN A 286 -1.83 -0.62 9.90
C GLN A 286 -0.76 -1.36 9.09
N VAL A 287 0.32 -1.83 9.73
CA VAL A 287 1.28 -2.71 9.06
C VAL A 287 0.64 -4.06 8.73
N ALA A 288 -0.15 -4.65 9.63
CA ALA A 288 -0.89 -5.88 9.35
C ALA A 288 -1.87 -5.68 8.17
N GLU A 289 -2.64 -4.58 8.17
CA GLU A 289 -3.53 -4.22 7.06
C GLU A 289 -2.79 -4.06 5.72
N MET A 290 -1.56 -3.54 5.74
CA MET A 290 -0.72 -3.41 4.55
C MET A 290 -0.20 -4.77 4.08
N PHE A 291 0.15 -5.70 4.98
CA PHE A 291 0.48 -7.07 4.60
C PHE A 291 -0.71 -7.83 4.04
N ASP A 292 -1.90 -7.66 4.62
CA ASP A 292 -3.12 -8.24 4.08
C ASP A 292 -3.35 -7.73 2.66
N TRP A 293 -3.18 -6.41 2.43
CA TRP A 293 -3.23 -5.87 1.07
C TRP A 293 -2.18 -6.50 0.13
N LEU A 294 -0.95 -6.77 0.60
CA LEU A 294 0.06 -7.48 -0.20
C LEU A 294 -0.44 -8.87 -0.61
N ASP A 295 -1.04 -9.63 0.31
CA ASP A 295 -1.63 -10.94 0.02
C ASP A 295 -2.72 -10.83 -1.04
N GLN A 296 -3.58 -9.81 -0.95
CA GLN A 296 -4.66 -9.56 -1.91
C GLN A 296 -4.13 -9.33 -3.33
N VAL A 297 -3.18 -8.41 -3.48
CA VAL A 297 -2.68 -8.04 -4.82
C VAL A 297 -1.75 -9.11 -5.42
N ASN A 298 -1.16 -9.95 -4.57
CA ASN A 298 -0.29 -11.06 -4.98
C ASN A 298 -1.00 -12.42 -5.06
N ALA A 299 -2.31 -12.49 -4.84
CA ALA A 299 -3.08 -13.71 -4.99
C ALA A 299 -3.03 -14.28 -6.43
N ASP A 300 -2.13 -15.24 -6.70
CA ASP A 300 -1.86 -15.78 -8.03
C ASP A 300 -2.48 -17.17 -8.27
N SER A 301 -3.13 -17.75 -7.26
CA SER A 301 -3.98 -18.93 -7.38
C SER A 301 -5.47 -18.57 -7.24
N PRO A 302 -6.38 -19.36 -7.85
CA PRO A 302 -7.81 -19.10 -7.69
C PRO A 302 -8.28 -19.29 -6.24
N GLN A 303 -7.67 -20.21 -5.49
CA GLN A 303 -7.97 -20.45 -4.07
C GLN A 303 -7.57 -19.26 -3.20
N LEU A 304 -6.40 -18.67 -3.44
CA LEU A 304 -5.95 -17.51 -2.67
C LEU A 304 -6.80 -16.27 -2.99
N ALA A 305 -7.12 -16.05 -4.27
CA ALA A 305 -8.02 -14.96 -4.66
C ALA A 305 -9.44 -15.14 -4.09
N LEU A 306 -9.93 -16.39 -4.02
CA LEU A 306 -11.20 -16.69 -3.36
C LEU A 306 -11.13 -16.45 -1.84
N LYS A 307 -10.06 -16.91 -1.18
CA LYS A 307 -9.83 -16.69 0.26
C LYS A 307 -9.82 -15.21 0.61
N VAL A 308 -9.21 -14.38 -0.22
CA VAL A 308 -9.25 -12.92 -0.07
C VAL A 308 -10.69 -12.39 -0.12
N ALA A 309 -11.48 -12.80 -1.11
CA ALA A 309 -12.87 -12.37 -1.24
C ALA A 309 -13.70 -12.78 -0.01
N LEU A 310 -13.54 -14.02 0.46
CA LEU A 310 -14.25 -14.54 1.63
C LEU A 310 -13.80 -13.88 2.93
N SER A 311 -12.50 -13.65 3.12
CA SER A 311 -11.97 -12.96 4.29
C SER A 311 -12.47 -11.52 4.38
N GLU A 312 -12.55 -10.82 3.24
CA GLU A 312 -13.16 -9.50 3.20
C GLU A 312 -14.65 -9.56 3.53
N LEU A 313 -15.39 -10.51 2.94
CA LEU A 313 -16.81 -10.75 3.23
C LEU A 313 -17.09 -11.17 4.68
N ALA A 314 -16.11 -11.70 5.39
CA ALA A 314 -16.24 -12.06 6.80
C ALA A 314 -16.38 -10.83 7.72
N LYS A 315 -15.94 -9.65 7.25
CA LYS A 315 -15.98 -8.39 8.03
C LYS A 315 -17.40 -7.87 8.19
N ASP A 316 -17.62 -7.09 9.25
CA ASP A 316 -18.90 -6.40 9.49
C ASP A 316 -19.22 -5.35 8.42
N SER A 317 -18.19 -4.74 7.84
CA SER A 317 -18.29 -3.75 6.77
C SER A 317 -17.31 -4.08 5.65
N PRO A 318 -17.65 -5.01 4.75
CA PRO A 318 -16.73 -5.49 3.72
C PRO A 318 -16.52 -4.44 2.63
N ASP A 319 -15.28 -4.31 2.13
CA ASP A 319 -14.97 -3.50 0.96
C ASP A 319 -15.32 -4.26 -0.33
N LEU A 320 -16.44 -3.88 -0.96
CA LEU A 320 -16.89 -4.47 -2.21
C LEU A 320 -15.89 -4.37 -3.36
N THR A 321 -14.96 -3.40 -3.34
CA THR A 321 -13.89 -3.31 -4.35
C THR A 321 -12.95 -4.50 -4.23
N ILE A 322 -12.57 -4.85 -3.00
CA ILE A 322 -11.70 -6.00 -2.71
C ILE A 322 -12.44 -7.31 -3.02
N VAL A 323 -13.68 -7.46 -2.56
CA VAL A 323 -14.50 -8.66 -2.81
C VAL A 323 -14.67 -8.89 -4.31
N SER A 324 -15.14 -7.88 -5.06
CA SER A 324 -15.40 -8.01 -6.49
C SER A 324 -14.13 -8.30 -7.27
N SER A 325 -13.08 -7.49 -7.12
CA SER A 325 -11.83 -7.67 -7.86
C SER A 325 -11.18 -9.05 -7.61
N SER A 326 -11.24 -9.53 -6.36
CA SER A 326 -10.71 -10.84 -5.98
C SER A 326 -11.56 -11.98 -6.51
N ALA A 327 -12.89 -11.87 -6.48
CA ALA A 327 -13.80 -12.84 -7.09
C ALA A 327 -13.60 -12.95 -8.61
N TYR A 328 -13.48 -11.81 -9.32
CA TYR A 328 -13.17 -11.80 -10.76
C TYR A 328 -11.81 -12.44 -11.06
N LYS A 329 -10.79 -12.16 -10.24
CA LYS A 329 -9.48 -12.79 -10.36
C LYS A 329 -9.55 -14.30 -10.14
N ALA A 330 -10.26 -14.74 -9.08
CA ALA A 330 -10.49 -16.14 -8.79
C ALA A 330 -11.19 -16.85 -9.96
N LYS A 331 -12.27 -16.28 -10.51
CA LYS A 331 -12.99 -16.81 -11.67
C LYS A 331 -12.10 -16.93 -12.91
N SER A 332 -11.23 -15.94 -13.15
CA SER A 332 -10.29 -15.98 -14.27
C SER A 332 -9.25 -17.10 -14.12
N LEU A 333 -8.68 -17.26 -12.92
CA LEU A 333 -7.67 -18.26 -12.63
C LEU A 333 -8.26 -19.69 -12.60
N ALA A 334 -9.46 -19.85 -12.07
CA ALA A 334 -10.15 -21.14 -11.92
C ALA A 334 -10.54 -21.82 -13.25
N ARG A 335 -10.41 -21.12 -14.39
CA ARG A 335 -10.64 -21.70 -15.73
C ARG A 335 -9.70 -22.84 -16.06
N ARG A 336 -8.51 -22.87 -15.43
CA ARG A 336 -7.47 -23.88 -15.68
C ARG A 336 -7.57 -25.09 -14.75
N GLU A 337 -8.31 -24.96 -13.65
CA GLU A 337 -8.47 -26.03 -12.66
C GLU A 337 -9.31 -27.19 -13.20
N ARG A 338 -8.84 -28.42 -12.97
CA ARG A 338 -9.50 -29.67 -13.41
C ARG A 338 -9.88 -30.52 -12.19
N GLY A 339 -10.57 -31.62 -12.43
CA GLY A 339 -11.01 -32.53 -11.38
C GLY A 339 -12.10 -31.95 -10.49
N ASP A 340 -12.43 -32.68 -9.42
CA ASP A 340 -13.54 -32.36 -8.54
C ASP A 340 -13.24 -31.16 -7.62
N GLU A 341 -11.99 -30.99 -7.19
CA GLU A 341 -11.55 -29.79 -6.46
C GLU A 341 -11.77 -28.51 -7.29
N GLY A 342 -11.41 -28.54 -8.58
CA GLY A 342 -11.65 -27.42 -9.49
C GLY A 342 -13.14 -27.14 -9.75
N LYS A 343 -14.00 -28.17 -9.73
CA LYS A 343 -15.47 -28.00 -9.80
C LYS A 343 -16.00 -27.36 -8.53
N ALA A 344 -15.61 -27.86 -7.36
CA ALA A 344 -16.03 -27.32 -6.07
C ALA A 344 -15.61 -25.85 -5.93
N LEU A 345 -14.36 -25.52 -6.30
CA LEU A 345 -13.86 -24.16 -6.30
C LEU A 345 -14.70 -23.21 -7.16
N ARG A 346 -15.05 -23.63 -8.38
CA ARG A 346 -15.90 -22.84 -9.28
C ARG A 346 -17.32 -22.67 -8.74
N ALA A 347 -17.86 -23.68 -8.07
CA ALA A 347 -19.17 -23.56 -7.43
C ALA A 347 -19.16 -22.50 -6.32
N THR A 348 -18.13 -22.50 -5.46
CA THR A 348 -17.97 -21.46 -4.43
C THR A 348 -17.78 -20.06 -5.04
N ILE A 349 -16.98 -19.95 -6.10
CA ILE A 349 -16.83 -18.68 -6.83
C ILE A 349 -18.19 -18.20 -7.35
N GLU A 350 -19.01 -19.09 -7.92
CA GLU A 350 -20.31 -18.70 -8.46
C GLU A 350 -21.27 -18.19 -7.37
N LYS A 351 -21.30 -18.80 -6.19
CA LYS A 351 -22.05 -18.28 -5.03
C LYS A 351 -21.69 -16.82 -4.69
N ILE A 352 -20.41 -16.46 -4.78
CA ILE A 352 -19.96 -15.07 -4.55
C ILE A 352 -20.43 -14.16 -5.69
N PHE A 353 -20.46 -14.65 -6.94
CA PHE A 353 -20.99 -13.87 -8.06
C PHE A 353 -22.50 -13.64 -7.94
N GLU A 354 -23.26 -14.63 -7.50
CA GLU A 354 -24.69 -14.49 -7.19
C GLU A 354 -24.90 -13.40 -6.13
N PHE A 355 -24.15 -13.46 -5.02
CA PHE A 355 -24.14 -12.39 -4.02
C PHE A 355 -23.81 -11.01 -4.60
N LEU A 356 -22.76 -10.89 -5.43
CA LEU A 356 -22.39 -9.62 -6.05
C LEU A 356 -23.47 -9.11 -7.01
N GLU A 357 -24.18 -9.99 -7.71
CA GLU A 357 -25.30 -9.64 -8.57
C GLU A 357 -26.51 -9.13 -7.78
N GLU A 358 -26.79 -9.71 -6.61
CA GLU A 358 -27.82 -9.22 -5.70
C GLU A 358 -27.46 -7.85 -5.11
N VAL A 359 -26.23 -7.69 -4.61
CA VAL A 359 -25.75 -6.44 -3.99
C VAL A 359 -25.79 -5.27 -4.98
N GLN A 360 -25.30 -5.48 -6.20
CA GLN A 360 -25.34 -4.41 -7.21
C GLN A 360 -26.79 -4.07 -7.59
N SER A 361 -27.72 -5.04 -7.56
CA SER A 361 -29.14 -4.82 -7.87
C SER A 361 -29.79 -3.97 -6.79
N ALA A 362 -29.54 -4.30 -5.51
CA ALA A 362 -30.01 -3.55 -4.36
C ALA A 362 -29.50 -2.09 -4.40
N HIS A 363 -28.21 -1.89 -4.65
CA HIS A 363 -27.65 -0.55 -4.79
C HIS A 363 -28.22 0.22 -6.00
N ALA A 364 -28.35 -0.43 -7.16
CA ALA A 364 -28.90 0.22 -8.34
C ALA A 364 -30.35 0.68 -8.11
N SER A 365 -31.16 -0.17 -7.47
CA SER A 365 -32.54 0.16 -7.09
C SER A 365 -32.59 1.34 -6.12
N SER A 366 -31.79 1.31 -5.05
CA SER A 366 -31.72 2.40 -4.06
C SER A 366 -31.30 3.73 -4.70
N ILE A 367 -30.28 3.72 -5.58
CA ILE A 367 -29.82 4.92 -6.29
C ILE A 367 -30.92 5.45 -7.23
N GLN A 368 -31.62 4.59 -7.97
CA GLN A 368 -32.69 5.00 -8.87
C GLN A 368 -33.87 5.62 -8.12
N GLN A 369 -34.29 5.02 -7.00
CA GLN A 369 -35.35 5.56 -6.14
C GLN A 369 -34.97 6.93 -5.58
N ALA A 370 -33.76 7.07 -5.03
CA ALA A 370 -33.26 8.32 -4.49
C ALA A 370 -33.11 9.40 -5.59
N GLN A 371 -32.70 9.01 -6.79
CA GLN A 371 -32.63 9.90 -7.94
C GLN A 371 -34.01 10.42 -8.36
N GLU A 372 -35.02 9.54 -8.39
CA GLU A 372 -36.41 9.90 -8.71
C GLU A 372 -36.98 10.88 -7.68
N ALA A 373 -36.80 10.58 -6.39
CA ALA A 373 -37.22 11.44 -5.29
C ALA A 373 -36.55 12.83 -5.32
N SER A 374 -35.32 12.90 -5.86
CA SER A 374 -34.55 14.14 -6.00
C SER A 374 -34.96 15.01 -7.20
N LYS A 375 -35.92 14.59 -8.05
CA LYS A 375 -36.29 15.39 -9.24
C LYS A 375 -36.86 16.77 -8.92
N SER A 376 -37.46 16.94 -7.74
CA SER A 376 -37.96 18.22 -7.24
C SER A 376 -36.86 19.12 -6.65
N ALA A 377 -35.66 18.57 -6.41
CA ALA A 377 -34.53 19.33 -5.89
C ALA A 377 -34.02 20.33 -6.95
N LYS A 378 -33.33 21.38 -6.48
CA LYS A 378 -32.72 22.39 -7.34
C LYS A 378 -31.81 21.71 -8.37
N LYS A 379 -32.14 21.85 -9.66
CA LYS A 379 -31.38 21.24 -10.76
C LYS A 379 -29.88 21.48 -10.60
N GLY A 380 -29.11 20.39 -10.50
CA GLY A 380 -27.65 20.43 -10.35
C GLY A 380 -27.14 20.55 -8.91
N SER A 381 -28.00 20.49 -7.89
CA SER A 381 -27.55 20.30 -6.51
C SER A 381 -26.88 18.94 -6.35
N PHE A 382 -25.85 18.89 -5.50
CA PHE A 382 -25.28 17.62 -5.05
C PHE A 382 -26.27 16.93 -4.13
N GLN A 383 -26.42 15.61 -4.24
CA GLN A 383 -27.37 14.81 -3.46
C GLN A 383 -26.67 13.57 -2.90
N PRO A 384 -27.13 13.00 -1.77
CA PRO A 384 -26.49 11.84 -1.13
C PRO A 384 -26.30 10.64 -2.06
N TRP A 385 -27.29 10.33 -2.91
CA TRP A 385 -27.21 9.24 -3.88
C TRP A 385 -26.08 9.38 -4.89
N MET A 386 -25.55 10.59 -5.12
CA MET A 386 -24.40 10.80 -6.01
C MET A 386 -23.11 10.28 -5.37
N ALA A 387 -22.93 10.51 -4.07
CA ALA A 387 -21.86 9.88 -3.28
C ALA A 387 -22.10 8.36 -3.18
N HIS A 388 -23.36 7.99 -2.90
CA HIS A 388 -24.02 6.72 -3.23
C HIS A 388 -23.34 5.93 -4.34
N PHE A 389 -23.62 6.44 -5.54
CA PHE A 389 -23.17 5.94 -6.81
C PHE A 389 -21.65 5.90 -6.92
N ARG A 390 -20.92 6.95 -6.52
CA ARG A 390 -19.45 7.03 -6.67
C ARG A 390 -18.75 5.85 -5.98
N ILE A 391 -19.16 5.56 -4.75
CA ILE A 391 -18.57 4.51 -3.91
C ILE A 391 -18.78 3.14 -4.55
N VAL A 392 -20.03 2.84 -4.91
CA VAL A 392 -20.40 1.52 -5.43
C VAL A 392 -19.96 1.33 -6.89
N HIS A 393 -19.91 2.40 -7.68
CA HIS A 393 -19.48 2.32 -9.07
C HIS A 393 -18.02 1.88 -9.20
N ALA A 394 -17.14 2.24 -8.26
CA ALA A 394 -15.75 1.79 -8.26
C ALA A 394 -15.68 0.25 -8.25
N SER A 395 -16.47 -0.39 -7.38
CA SER A 395 -16.55 -1.85 -7.22
C SER A 395 -17.16 -2.55 -8.44
N PHE A 396 -18.17 -1.96 -9.08
CA PHE A 396 -18.95 -2.62 -10.14
C PHE A 396 -18.73 -2.05 -11.56
N SER A 397 -17.71 -1.24 -11.77
CA SER A 397 -17.43 -0.61 -13.08
C SER A 397 -17.25 -1.63 -14.23
N GLY A 398 -16.78 -2.84 -13.90
CA GLY A 398 -16.64 -3.97 -14.83
C GLY A 398 -17.93 -4.79 -15.06
N SER A 399 -18.93 -4.68 -14.18
CA SER A 399 -20.17 -5.46 -14.28
C SER A 399 -21.03 -5.00 -15.46
N THR A 400 -21.56 -5.95 -16.23
CA THR A 400 -22.49 -5.66 -17.34
C THR A 400 -23.87 -5.29 -16.81
N SER A 401 -24.36 -6.01 -15.79
CA SER A 401 -25.63 -5.76 -15.13
C SER A 401 -25.68 -4.35 -14.54
N TRP A 402 -24.66 -3.94 -13.76
CA TRP A 402 -24.54 -2.58 -13.22
C TRP A 402 -24.60 -1.50 -14.32
N ARG A 403 -23.83 -1.69 -15.39
CA ARG A 403 -23.80 -0.76 -16.54
C ARG A 403 -25.14 -0.69 -17.27
N LYS A 404 -25.90 -1.78 -17.31
CA LYS A 404 -27.24 -1.82 -17.93
C LYS A 404 -28.24 -1.08 -17.06
N SER A 405 -28.28 -1.37 -15.75
CA SER A 405 -29.23 -0.76 -14.81
C SER A 405 -29.03 0.76 -14.67
N LEU A 406 -27.78 1.23 -14.67
CA LEU A 406 -27.44 2.64 -14.48
C LEU A 406 -26.78 3.29 -15.71
N LYS A 407 -27.19 2.90 -16.91
CA LYS A 407 -26.57 3.28 -18.20
C LYS A 407 -26.30 4.79 -18.32
N SER A 408 -27.27 5.63 -17.98
CA SER A 408 -27.17 7.10 -18.08
C SER A 408 -26.15 7.68 -17.08
N LEU A 409 -26.16 7.19 -15.84
CA LEU A 409 -25.24 7.62 -14.78
C LEU A 409 -23.81 7.18 -15.09
N VAL A 410 -23.59 5.93 -15.47
CA VAL A 410 -22.26 5.41 -15.84
C VAL A 410 -21.67 6.18 -17.03
N SER A 411 -22.48 6.47 -18.05
CA SER A 411 -22.04 7.29 -19.18
C SER A 411 -21.63 8.70 -18.74
N SER A 412 -22.39 9.31 -17.84
CA SER A 412 -22.11 10.64 -17.30
C SER A 412 -20.84 10.63 -16.44
N ALA A 413 -20.69 9.64 -15.56
CA ALA A 413 -19.50 9.44 -14.72
C ALA A 413 -18.22 9.34 -15.55
N ARG A 414 -18.22 8.58 -16.66
CA ARG A 414 -17.05 8.49 -17.57
C ARG A 414 -16.66 9.82 -18.21
N LYS A 415 -17.63 10.68 -18.56
CA LYS A 415 -17.35 12.02 -19.10
C LYS A 415 -16.76 12.93 -18.03
N GLN A 416 -17.33 12.88 -16.83
CA GLN A 416 -16.88 13.65 -15.68
C GLN A 416 -15.49 13.21 -15.20
N GLN A 417 -15.19 11.91 -15.23
CA GLN A 417 -13.89 11.32 -14.92
C GLN A 417 -12.77 11.96 -15.76
N ARG A 418 -12.96 12.05 -17.08
CA ARG A 418 -11.99 12.70 -17.98
C ARG A 418 -11.76 14.17 -17.63
N ALA A 419 -12.80 14.87 -17.17
CA ALA A 419 -12.68 16.26 -16.77
C ALA A 419 -11.87 16.40 -15.47
N ILE A 420 -12.08 15.51 -14.50
CA ILE A 420 -11.27 15.46 -13.27
C ILE A 420 -9.81 15.14 -13.59
N ASP A 421 -9.56 14.12 -14.44
CA ASP A 421 -8.21 13.73 -14.86
C ASP A 421 -7.46 14.93 -15.50
N ALA A 422 -8.15 15.67 -16.38
CA ALA A 422 -7.61 16.88 -16.99
C ALA A 422 -7.33 17.97 -15.95
N ALA A 423 -8.23 18.18 -14.97
CA ALA A 423 -8.04 19.17 -13.92
C ALA A 423 -6.84 18.85 -13.01
N LEU A 424 -6.70 17.59 -12.60
CA LEU A 424 -5.55 17.09 -11.84
C LEU A 424 -4.23 17.29 -12.62
N SER A 425 -4.23 16.97 -13.91
CA SER A 425 -3.08 17.21 -14.78
C SER A 425 -2.72 18.70 -14.89
N VAL A 426 -3.70 19.58 -15.02
CA VAL A 426 -3.45 21.03 -15.09
C VAL A 426 -2.91 21.57 -13.77
N ILE A 427 -3.49 21.20 -12.63
CA ILE A 427 -3.02 21.65 -11.30
C ILE A 427 -1.59 21.20 -11.06
N SER A 428 -1.27 19.93 -11.38
CA SER A 428 0.08 19.38 -11.16
C SER A 428 1.16 20.00 -12.04
N ASN A 429 0.81 20.56 -13.20
CA ASN A 429 1.75 21.17 -14.14
C ASN A 429 1.85 22.69 -14.00
N LYS A 430 0.72 23.39 -13.77
CA LYS A 430 0.65 24.85 -13.74
C LYS A 430 -0.43 25.34 -12.78
N LEU A 431 -0.09 25.41 -11.50
CA LEU A 431 -0.96 25.98 -10.49
C LEU A 431 -0.91 27.52 -10.52
N ASN A 432 -2.08 28.14 -10.63
CA ASN A 432 -2.32 29.56 -10.43
C ASN A 432 -3.81 29.78 -10.11
N ARG A 433 -4.18 31.01 -9.73
CA ARG A 433 -5.55 31.38 -9.38
C ARG A 433 -6.60 30.97 -10.43
N ARG A 434 -6.29 31.11 -11.72
CA ARG A 434 -7.22 30.76 -12.81
C ARG A 434 -7.42 29.25 -12.91
N THR A 435 -6.33 28.48 -12.90
CA THR A 435 -6.42 27.01 -12.99
C THR A 435 -7.07 26.41 -11.74
N LEU A 436 -6.84 27.00 -10.57
CA LEU A 436 -7.52 26.63 -9.32
C LEU A 436 -9.04 26.80 -9.44
N ARG A 437 -9.53 28.00 -9.85
CA ARG A 437 -10.97 28.25 -10.04
C ARG A 437 -11.62 27.33 -11.09
N GLN A 438 -10.91 27.06 -12.18
CA GLN A 438 -11.37 26.13 -13.21
C GLN A 438 -11.52 24.71 -12.64
N ALA A 439 -10.55 24.24 -11.87
CA ALA A 439 -10.61 22.92 -11.25
C ALA A 439 -11.71 22.82 -10.18
N VAL A 440 -11.97 23.88 -9.39
CA VAL A 440 -13.13 23.93 -8.47
C VAL A 440 -14.44 23.84 -9.25
N THR A 441 -14.53 24.50 -10.41
CA THR A 441 -15.71 24.40 -11.29
C THR A 441 -15.89 23.00 -11.85
N VAL A 442 -14.79 22.33 -12.23
CA VAL A 442 -14.81 20.93 -12.68
C VAL A 442 -15.31 20.03 -11.56
N LEU A 443 -14.79 20.19 -10.33
CA LEU A 443 -15.22 19.44 -9.17
C LEU A 443 -16.71 19.66 -8.86
N GLN A 444 -17.18 20.90 -8.98
CA GLN A 444 -18.59 21.24 -8.79
C GLN A 444 -19.50 20.51 -9.81
N LYS A 445 -19.06 20.38 -11.07
CA LYS A 445 -19.86 19.76 -12.15
C LYS A 445 -19.70 18.24 -12.24
N SER A 446 -18.63 17.69 -11.69
CA SER A 446 -18.21 16.28 -11.89
C SER A 446 -18.59 15.39 -10.71
N VAL A 447 -19.85 15.46 -10.29
CA VAL A 447 -20.39 14.86 -9.06
C VAL A 447 -20.45 13.32 -9.02
N LEU A 448 -20.27 12.65 -10.16
CA LEU A 448 -20.33 11.20 -10.34
C LEU A 448 -18.96 10.58 -10.68
N ALA A 449 -17.90 11.37 -10.87
CA ALA A 449 -16.58 10.85 -11.16
C ALA A 449 -16.01 10.11 -9.93
N SER A 450 -15.47 8.90 -10.14
CA SER A 450 -14.94 8.09 -9.04
C SER A 450 -13.71 8.75 -8.40
N ASN A 451 -12.86 9.41 -9.18
CA ASN A 451 -11.68 10.11 -8.66
C ASN A 451 -11.92 11.58 -8.27
N ALA A 452 -13.17 12.04 -8.18
CA ALA A 452 -13.44 13.37 -7.65
C ALA A 452 -12.87 13.55 -6.21
N GLU A 453 -12.74 12.44 -5.46
CA GLU A 453 -12.14 12.43 -4.13
C GLU A 453 -10.65 12.76 -4.16
N ASP A 454 -9.91 12.33 -5.18
CA ASP A 454 -8.48 12.66 -5.34
C ASP A 454 -8.30 14.18 -5.54
N LEU A 455 -9.19 14.79 -6.33
CA LEU A 455 -9.18 16.24 -6.53
C LEU A 455 -9.63 16.99 -5.28
N GLU A 456 -10.66 16.52 -4.57
CA GLU A 456 -11.09 17.04 -3.27
C GLU A 456 -9.96 17.00 -2.24
N LEU A 457 -9.24 15.88 -2.15
CA LEU A 457 -8.10 15.70 -1.25
C LEU A 457 -6.94 16.62 -1.62
N THR A 458 -6.68 16.80 -2.91
CA THR A 458 -5.68 17.75 -3.41
C THR A 458 -6.04 19.17 -2.99
N PHE A 459 -7.30 19.59 -3.16
CA PHE A 459 -7.77 20.90 -2.69
C PHE A 459 -7.70 21.06 -1.18
N ARG A 460 -8.09 20.03 -0.41
CA ARG A 460 -8.02 20.05 1.05
C ARG A 460 -6.60 20.33 1.53
N ARG A 461 -5.60 19.67 0.93
CA ARG A 461 -4.18 19.88 1.25
C ARG A 461 -3.73 21.29 0.88
N MET A 462 -4.00 21.73 -0.34
CA MET A 462 -3.63 23.10 -0.77
C MET A 462 -4.33 24.18 0.05
N ALA A 463 -5.55 23.93 0.54
CA ALA A 463 -6.26 24.87 1.40
C ALA A 463 -5.75 24.89 2.85
N GLN A 464 -4.98 23.88 3.26
CA GLN A 464 -4.28 23.83 4.56
C GLN A 464 -2.89 24.46 4.46
N ASP A 465 -2.19 24.22 3.35
CA ASP A 465 -0.88 24.80 3.04
C ASP A 465 -0.89 25.39 1.62
N PRO A 466 -1.33 26.66 1.46
CA PRO A 466 -1.44 27.32 0.17
C PRO A 466 -0.10 27.35 -0.60
N PRO A 467 -0.04 26.77 -1.80
CA PRO A 467 1.17 26.84 -2.61
C PRO A 467 1.53 28.28 -2.99
N ALA A 468 2.83 28.52 -3.22
CA ALA A 468 3.33 29.83 -3.63
C ALA A 468 2.55 30.40 -4.83
N GLY A 469 2.13 31.66 -4.72
CA GLY A 469 1.33 32.34 -5.74
C GLY A 469 -0.18 32.10 -5.65
N THR A 470 -0.65 31.41 -4.61
CA THR A 470 -2.07 31.36 -4.21
C THR A 470 -2.24 31.96 -2.81
N GLN A 471 -3.43 32.48 -2.52
CA GLN A 471 -3.79 33.00 -1.19
C GLN A 471 -4.90 32.15 -0.58
N ASP A 472 -5.09 32.26 0.73
CA ASP A 472 -6.13 31.52 1.46
C ASP A 472 -7.54 31.76 0.87
N GLU A 473 -7.83 33.00 0.48
CA GLU A 473 -9.11 33.41 -0.10
C GLU A 473 -9.39 32.75 -1.45
N ASP A 474 -8.36 32.27 -2.16
CA ASP A 474 -8.52 31.56 -3.43
C ASP A 474 -9.19 30.19 -3.24
N PHE A 475 -9.20 29.65 -2.02
CA PHE A 475 -9.84 28.39 -1.65
C PHE A 475 -11.25 28.55 -1.07
N SER A 476 -11.75 29.78 -0.91
CA SER A 476 -13.09 30.07 -0.36
C SER A 476 -14.21 29.30 -1.07
N GLY A 477 -14.19 29.27 -2.41
CA GLY A 477 -15.16 28.53 -3.21
C GLY A 477 -15.11 27.02 -3.00
N TYR A 478 -13.91 26.45 -2.80
CA TYR A 478 -13.76 25.04 -2.45
C TYR A 478 -14.29 24.76 -1.04
N ARG A 479 -13.95 25.59 -0.04
CA ARG A 479 -14.43 25.40 1.35
C ARG A 479 -15.95 25.43 1.44
N GLN A 480 -16.59 26.37 0.75
CA GLN A 480 -18.05 26.43 0.67
C GLN A 480 -18.64 25.18 0.00
N LEU A 481 -18.00 24.71 -1.09
CA LEU A 481 -18.41 23.48 -1.77
C LEU A 481 -18.25 22.25 -0.86
N SER A 482 -17.13 22.13 -0.13
CA SER A 482 -16.87 21.02 0.79
C SER A 482 -17.86 21.03 1.94
N ALA A 483 -18.05 22.16 2.62
CA ALA A 483 -18.97 22.30 3.75
C ALA A 483 -20.42 21.92 3.38
N THR A 484 -20.86 22.21 2.15
CA THR A 484 -22.20 21.83 1.68
C THR A 484 -22.28 20.36 1.22
N ARG A 485 -21.19 19.75 0.79
CA ARG A 485 -21.17 18.37 0.28
C ARG A 485 -20.81 17.32 1.32
N ASP A 486 -19.93 17.62 2.26
CA ASP A 486 -19.40 16.65 3.21
C ASP A 486 -20.50 15.90 3.97
N PRO A 487 -21.56 16.55 4.51
CA PRO A 487 -22.66 15.84 5.16
C PRO A 487 -23.38 14.87 4.21
N LEU A 488 -23.64 15.29 2.97
CA LEU A 488 -24.31 14.48 1.95
C LEU A 488 -23.43 13.32 1.47
N ILE A 489 -22.11 13.52 1.44
CA ILE A 489 -21.13 12.47 1.15
C ILE A 489 -21.17 11.42 2.26
N GLN A 490 -21.18 11.83 3.53
CA GLN A 490 -21.27 10.90 4.66
C GLN A 490 -22.59 10.13 4.68
N GLU A 491 -23.70 10.80 4.38
CA GLU A 491 -25.01 10.14 4.25
C GLU A 491 -24.98 9.06 3.15
N GLY A 492 -24.50 9.41 1.94
CA GLY A 492 -24.35 8.43 0.86
C GLY A 492 -23.40 7.27 1.23
N ARG A 493 -22.29 7.55 1.93
CA ARG A 493 -21.39 6.51 2.45
C ARG A 493 -22.09 5.57 3.41
N SER A 494 -22.86 6.12 4.35
CA SER A 494 -23.60 5.32 5.32
C SER A 494 -24.63 4.42 4.63
N THR A 495 -25.39 4.96 3.68
CA THR A 495 -26.37 4.17 2.92
C THR A 495 -25.71 3.03 2.14
N ALA A 496 -24.57 3.29 1.48
CA ALA A 496 -23.82 2.25 0.78
C ALA A 496 -23.31 1.17 1.74
N ALA A 497 -22.73 1.58 2.87
CA ALA A 497 -22.19 0.68 3.88
C ALA A 497 -23.30 -0.18 4.52
N GLU A 498 -24.45 0.40 4.83
CA GLU A 498 -25.59 -0.31 5.44
C GLU A 498 -26.14 -1.39 4.53
N ILE A 499 -26.42 -1.07 3.25
CA ILE A 499 -26.89 -2.07 2.27
C ILE A 499 -25.86 -3.21 2.16
N THR A 500 -24.59 -2.86 2.01
CA THR A 500 -23.49 -3.83 1.88
C THR A 500 -23.39 -4.73 3.11
N ALA A 501 -23.36 -4.15 4.30
CA ALA A 501 -23.21 -4.85 5.56
C ALA A 501 -24.40 -5.77 5.86
N SER A 502 -25.63 -5.33 5.56
CA SER A 502 -26.83 -6.15 5.70
C SER A 502 -26.74 -7.39 4.83
N MET A 503 -26.50 -7.20 3.52
CA MET A 503 -26.47 -8.32 2.57
C MET A 503 -25.30 -9.26 2.83
N ALA A 504 -24.13 -8.74 3.22
CA ALA A 504 -23.00 -9.58 3.59
C ALA A 504 -23.30 -10.43 4.83
N ARG A 505 -24.03 -9.88 5.81
CA ARG A 505 -24.46 -10.63 7.00
C ARG A 505 -25.43 -11.75 6.61
N ASP A 506 -26.41 -11.46 5.75
CA ASP A 506 -27.36 -12.46 5.25
C ASP A 506 -26.63 -13.57 4.46
N PHE A 507 -25.66 -13.19 3.63
CA PHE A 507 -24.82 -14.14 2.88
C PHE A 507 -24.02 -15.07 3.82
N ARG A 508 -23.43 -14.52 4.90
CA ARG A 508 -22.71 -15.31 5.91
C ARG A 508 -23.62 -16.29 6.62
N VAL A 509 -24.82 -15.86 7.01
CA VAL A 509 -25.83 -16.72 7.65
C VAL A 509 -26.29 -17.83 6.72
N ALA A 510 -26.46 -17.54 5.43
CA ALA A 510 -26.90 -18.50 4.43
C ALA A 510 -25.79 -19.48 4.00
N ASN A 511 -24.52 -19.15 4.20
CA ASN A 511 -23.37 -19.94 3.75
C ASN A 511 -22.30 -20.10 4.85
N PRO A 512 -22.63 -20.61 6.05
CA PRO A 512 -21.69 -20.69 7.16
C PRO A 512 -20.48 -21.58 6.84
N GLU A 513 -20.61 -22.53 5.92
CA GLU A 513 -19.53 -23.42 5.49
C GLU A 513 -18.39 -22.69 4.76
N LEU A 514 -18.62 -21.47 4.28
CA LEU A 514 -17.61 -20.66 3.59
C LEU A 514 -16.75 -19.83 4.56
N PHE A 515 -17.12 -19.76 5.84
CA PHE A 515 -16.53 -18.85 6.84
C PHE A 515 -16.00 -19.60 8.06
N THR A 516 -15.56 -20.85 7.91
CA THR A 516 -14.97 -21.59 9.02
C THR A 516 -13.70 -20.89 9.51
N ASP A 517 -13.62 -20.59 10.81
CA ASP A 517 -12.44 -20.01 11.45
C ASP A 517 -11.20 -20.92 11.20
N GLU A 518 -10.29 -20.49 10.32
CA GLU A 518 -8.98 -21.14 10.08
C GLU A 518 -7.89 -20.56 10.98
#